data_AF-A0A651E1V5-F1
#
_entry.id   AF-A0A651E1V5-F1
#
_cell.length_a   1.000
_cell.length_b   1.000
_cell.length_c   1.000
_cell.angle_alpha   90.00
_cell.angle_beta   90.00
_cell.angle_gamma   90.00
#
_symmetry.space_group_name_H-M   'P 1'
#
loop_
_entity.id
_entity.type
_entity.pdbx_description
1 polymer ?
#
loop_
_entity_poly.entity_id
_entity_poly.type
_entity_poly.pdbx_seq_one_letter_code
_entity_poly.pdbx_strand_id
1 'polypeptide(L)'
;MSASESSKKNGAIQTGGLGGLVAGFTYPLRAIAFLQKTPSLAWYVLIPIIINIIVGGTFYTWALSAGFNGIDGLMAGLPDWARFLELLLRGLLAIILLIATGLLLLQFGGILGSPLYGKLSEELEILRTGHKAEDVPGIGSIVRDIWRAILFEVKKLVLVIG
;
A
#
# COMPACT_ATOMS: atom_id res chain seq x y z
N MET A 1 11.05 -62.73 -15.31
CA MET A 1 9.82 -62.21 -15.97
C MET A 1 9.14 -61.33 -14.93
N SER A 2 9.58 -60.10 -14.76
CA SER A 2 9.30 -58.90 -15.55
C SER A 2 8.12 -58.12 -14.94
N ALA A 3 8.40 -56.82 -14.75
CA ALA A 3 7.47 -55.69 -14.72
C ALA A 3 6.98 -55.15 -13.36
N SER A 4 7.49 -53.94 -13.11
CA SER A 4 6.97 -52.80 -12.34
C SER A 4 7.29 -52.80 -10.84
N GLU A 5 8.14 -51.96 -10.26
CA GLU A 5 8.68 -50.64 -10.66
C GLU A 5 7.65 -49.70 -11.30
N SER A 6 7.00 -48.86 -10.49
CA SER A 6 6.99 -47.41 -10.70
C SER A 6 6.01 -46.72 -9.74
N SER A 7 6.40 -45.51 -9.36
CA SER A 7 5.52 -44.42 -8.95
C SER A 7 5.23 -44.24 -7.47
N LYS A 8 6.25 -43.75 -6.76
CA LYS A 8 6.08 -42.49 -6.02
C LYS A 8 7.42 -41.80 -5.77
N LYS A 9 8.01 -41.27 -6.85
CA LYS A 9 9.10 -40.30 -6.73
C LYS A 9 8.46 -38.95 -6.38
N ASN A 10 8.27 -38.71 -5.09
CA ASN A 10 7.93 -37.38 -4.59
C ASN A 10 9.01 -36.42 -5.13
N GLY A 11 8.60 -35.53 -6.03
CA GLY A 11 9.43 -34.45 -6.54
C GLY A 11 9.78 -33.52 -5.39
N ALA A 12 10.84 -33.86 -4.68
CA ALA A 12 11.56 -32.90 -3.86
C ALA A 12 11.92 -31.73 -4.77
N ILE A 13 11.32 -30.57 -4.52
CA ILE A 13 11.78 -29.32 -5.09
C ILE A 13 13.14 -29.03 -4.46
N GLN A 14 14.19 -29.66 -5.00
CA GLN A 14 15.56 -29.21 -4.83
C GLN A 14 15.77 -27.99 -5.74
N THR A 15 15.36 -26.81 -5.25
CA THR A 15 15.87 -25.54 -5.77
C THR A 15 16.74 -24.89 -4.71
N GLY A 16 17.76 -25.61 -4.24
CA GLY A 16 18.85 -25.06 -3.44
C GLY A 16 20.06 -24.83 -4.35
N GLY A 17 20.32 -23.58 -4.74
CA GLY A 17 21.46 -23.20 -5.58
C GLY A 17 21.19 -21.97 -6.46
N LEU A 18 22.16 -21.57 -7.29
CA LEU A 18 22.07 -20.43 -8.22
C LEU A 18 20.82 -20.50 -9.13
N GLY A 19 20.36 -21.70 -9.49
CA GLY A 19 19.12 -21.87 -10.26
C GLY A 19 17.85 -21.44 -9.50
N GLY A 20 17.81 -21.63 -8.18
CA GLY A 20 16.74 -21.13 -7.32
C GLY A 20 16.77 -19.59 -7.18
N LEU A 21 17.97 -19.00 -7.15
CA LEU A 21 18.16 -17.55 -7.11
C LEU A 21 17.73 -16.88 -8.43
N VAL A 22 18.13 -17.45 -9.57
CA VAL A 22 17.73 -16.97 -10.91
C VAL A 22 16.23 -17.15 -11.12
N ALA A 23 15.65 -18.28 -10.69
CA ALA A 23 14.22 -18.47 -10.71
C ALA A 23 13.49 -17.43 -9.83
N GLY A 24 14.00 -17.17 -8.63
CA GLY A 24 13.53 -16.14 -7.69
C GLY A 24 13.51 -14.74 -8.31
N PHE A 25 14.57 -14.34 -9.01
CA PHE A 25 14.65 -13.04 -9.68
C PHE A 25 13.58 -12.85 -10.77
N THR A 26 13.14 -13.93 -11.42
CA THR A 26 12.09 -13.87 -12.45
C THR A 26 10.66 -13.89 -11.90
N TYR A 27 10.45 -14.08 -10.58
CA TYR A 27 9.11 -14.15 -10.00
C TYR A 27 8.26 -12.89 -10.21
N PRO A 28 8.77 -11.66 -10.01
CA PRO A 28 7.98 -10.44 -10.24
C PRO A 28 7.44 -10.35 -11.68
N LEU A 29 8.27 -10.72 -12.66
CA LEU A 29 7.88 -10.72 -14.07
C LEU A 29 6.80 -11.78 -14.35
N ARG A 30 6.94 -12.97 -13.77
CA ARG A 30 5.92 -14.04 -13.87
C ARG A 30 4.61 -13.65 -13.18
N ALA A 31 4.68 -12.94 -12.05
CA ALA A 31 3.51 -12.43 -11.34
C ALA A 31 2.74 -11.41 -12.19
N ILE A 32 3.44 -10.47 -12.83
CA ILE A 32 2.82 -9.51 -13.76
C ILE A 32 2.16 -10.25 -14.94
N ALA A 33 2.86 -11.20 -15.56
CA ALA A 33 2.33 -11.99 -16.67
C ALA A 33 1.11 -12.86 -16.25
N PHE A 34 1.07 -13.31 -14.99
CA PHE A 34 -0.07 -14.05 -14.43
C PHE A 34 -1.28 -13.13 -14.18
N LEU A 35 -1.06 -11.95 -13.60
CA LEU A 35 -2.11 -10.94 -13.37
C LEU A 35 -2.75 -10.48 -14.69
N GLN A 36 -1.97 -10.36 -15.77
CA GLN A 36 -2.49 -10.06 -17.10
C GLN A 36 -3.46 -11.13 -17.64
N LYS A 37 -3.29 -12.40 -17.22
CA LYS A 37 -4.16 -13.51 -17.62
C LYS A 37 -5.38 -13.68 -16.70
N THR A 38 -5.40 -13.03 -15.54
CA THR A 38 -6.45 -13.11 -14.53
C THR A 38 -6.99 -11.71 -14.20
N PRO A 39 -7.86 -11.15 -15.07
CA PRO A 39 -8.30 -9.75 -14.95
C PRO A 39 -9.07 -9.46 -13.65
N SER A 40 -9.71 -10.46 -13.03
CA SER A 40 -10.35 -10.31 -11.73
C SER A 40 -9.35 -10.03 -10.61
N LEU A 41 -8.18 -10.68 -10.63
CA LEU A 41 -7.10 -10.46 -9.66
C LEU A 41 -6.42 -9.11 -9.84
N ALA A 42 -6.28 -8.65 -11.08
CA ALA A 42 -5.67 -7.37 -11.40
C ALA A 42 -6.43 -6.17 -10.76
N TRP A 43 -7.75 -6.28 -10.59
CA TRP A 43 -8.55 -5.23 -9.94
C TRP A 43 -8.18 -5.02 -8.47
N TYR A 44 -7.82 -6.07 -7.73
CA TYR A 44 -7.39 -5.94 -6.33
C TYR A 44 -6.06 -5.17 -6.19
N VAL A 45 -5.26 -5.10 -7.25
CA VAL A 45 -4.02 -4.32 -7.31
C VAL A 45 -4.26 -2.91 -7.85
N LEU A 46 -5.13 -2.77 -8.86
CA LEU A 46 -5.44 -1.49 -9.51
C LEU A 46 -6.23 -0.54 -8.61
N ILE A 47 -7.21 -1.05 -7.84
CA ILE A 47 -8.07 -0.22 -6.99
C ILE A 47 -7.26 0.61 -5.98
N PRO A 48 -6.35 0.03 -5.16
CA PRO A 48 -5.52 0.82 -4.24
C PRO A 48 -4.65 1.86 -4.95
N ILE A 49 -4.14 1.53 -6.15
CA ILE A 49 -3.32 2.45 -6.95
C ILE A 49 -4.15 3.64 -7.41
N ILE A 50 -5.34 3.41 -7.95
CA ILE A 50 -6.26 4.47 -8.41
C ILE A 50 -6.65 5.36 -7.23
N ILE A 51 -7.01 4.77 -6.09
CA ILE A 51 -7.36 5.53 -4.89
C ILE A 51 -6.17 6.38 -4.43
N ASN A 52 -4.95 5.83 -4.42
CA ASN A 52 -3.74 6.59 -4.06
C ASN A 52 -3.45 7.72 -5.04
N ILE A 53 -3.66 7.53 -6.33
CA ILE A 53 -3.46 8.60 -7.32
C ILE A 53 -4.46 9.73 -7.08
N ILE A 54 -5.74 9.41 -6.88
CA ILE A 54 -6.80 10.41 -6.72
C ILE A 54 -6.71 11.09 -5.35
N VAL A 55 -6.79 10.32 -4.28
CA VAL A 55 -6.82 10.82 -2.91
C VAL A 55 -5.44 11.31 -2.50
N GLY A 56 -4.42 10.50 -2.75
CA GLY A 56 -3.04 10.86 -2.45
C GLY A 56 -2.54 12.02 -3.30
N GLY A 57 -2.88 12.09 -4.58
CA GLY A 57 -2.54 13.23 -5.43
C GLY A 57 -3.18 14.54 -4.95
N THR A 58 -4.46 14.48 -4.56
CA THR A 58 -5.17 15.65 -4.01
C THR A 58 -4.60 16.06 -2.65
N PHE A 59 -4.32 15.10 -1.77
CA PHE A 59 -3.67 15.36 -0.49
C PHE A 59 -2.26 15.93 -0.68
N TYR A 60 -1.49 15.41 -1.64
CA TYR A 60 -0.13 15.87 -1.93
C TYR A 60 -0.11 17.34 -2.31
N THR A 61 -0.95 17.74 -3.27
CA THR A 61 -1.00 19.14 -3.72
C THR A 61 -1.45 20.05 -2.60
N TRP A 62 -2.49 19.67 -1.86
CA TRP A 62 -2.98 20.45 -0.71
C TRP A 62 -1.92 20.57 0.40
N ALA A 63 -1.27 19.47 0.80
CA ALA A 63 -0.28 19.43 1.86
C ALA A 63 0.97 20.26 1.50
N LEU A 64 1.44 20.17 0.25
CA LEU A 64 2.56 20.99 -0.20
C LEU A 64 2.19 22.47 -0.25
N SER A 65 1.02 22.84 -0.80
CA SER A 65 0.59 24.23 -0.81
C SER A 65 0.47 24.80 0.60
N ALA A 66 -0.17 24.09 1.52
CA ALA A 66 -0.28 24.50 2.92
C ALA A 66 1.10 24.57 3.61
N GLY A 67 1.97 23.60 3.35
CA GLY A 67 3.31 23.54 3.92
C GLY A 67 4.22 24.67 3.45
N PHE A 68 4.26 24.95 2.14
CA PHE A 68 5.04 26.07 1.60
C PHE A 68 4.52 27.42 2.09
N ASN A 69 3.20 27.61 2.15
CA ASN A 69 2.62 28.82 2.77
C ASN A 69 3.03 28.96 4.25
N GLY A 70 3.08 27.85 4.99
CA GLY A 70 3.58 27.82 6.37
C GLY A 70 5.05 28.22 6.46
N ILE A 71 5.88 27.73 5.54
CA ILE A 71 7.30 28.12 5.44
C ILE A 71 7.41 29.63 5.17
N ASP A 72 6.66 30.16 4.21
CA ASP A 72 6.67 31.60 3.90
C ASP A 72 6.24 32.45 5.10
N GLY A 73 5.22 32.00 5.84
CA GLY A 73 4.81 32.65 7.09
C GLY A 73 5.90 32.66 8.16
N LEU A 74 6.64 31.56 8.31
CA LEU A 74 7.80 31.49 9.21
C LEU A 74 8.92 32.42 8.77
N MET A 75 9.18 32.54 7.46
CA MET A 75 10.21 33.43 6.93
C MET A 75 9.82 34.91 7.06
N ALA A 76 8.53 35.24 6.98
CA ALA A 76 8.05 36.61 7.16
C ALA A 76 8.28 37.15 8.59
N GLY A 77 8.34 36.27 9.59
CA GLY A 77 8.66 36.63 10.98
C GLY A 77 10.16 36.73 11.28
N LEU A 78 11.03 36.53 10.28
CA LEU A 78 12.47 36.43 10.50
C LEU A 78 13.11 37.82 10.63
N PRO A 79 13.84 38.12 11.72
CA PRO A 79 14.49 39.41 11.91
C PRO A 79 15.67 39.61 10.92
N ASP A 80 16.00 40.86 10.61
CA ASP A 80 16.96 41.19 9.54
C ASP A 80 18.36 40.59 9.75
N TRP A 81 18.84 40.51 10.98
CA TRP A 81 20.13 39.90 11.30
C TRP A 81 20.17 38.40 10.99
N ALA A 82 19.02 37.72 10.94
CA ALA A 82 18.89 36.29 10.68
C ALA A 82 18.56 35.97 9.21
N ARG A 83 18.38 36.98 8.35
CA ARG A 83 18.07 36.81 6.91
C ARG A 83 19.10 35.96 6.16
N PHE A 84 20.36 35.96 6.59
CA PHE A 84 21.39 35.13 5.96
C PHE A 84 21.11 33.62 6.06
N LEU A 85 20.30 33.20 7.05
CA LEU A 85 19.88 31.80 7.22
C LEU A 85 18.64 31.43 6.40
N GLU A 86 17.94 32.41 5.82
CA GLU A 86 16.65 32.21 5.15
C GLU A 86 16.72 31.11 4.09
N LEU A 87 17.74 31.15 3.23
CA LEU A 87 17.93 30.15 2.17
C LEU A 87 18.11 28.73 2.74
N LEU A 88 18.89 28.61 3.82
CA LEU A 88 19.16 27.34 4.49
C LEU A 88 17.91 26.79 5.18
N LEU A 89 17.16 27.63 5.91
CA LEU A 89 15.92 27.23 6.58
C LEU A 89 14.85 26.83 5.57
N ARG A 90 14.65 27.61 4.49
CA ARG A 90 13.70 27.27 3.43
C ARG A 90 14.01 25.91 2.82
N GLY A 91 15.27 25.66 2.47
CA GLY A 91 15.70 24.37 1.91
C GLY A 91 15.48 23.20 2.88
N LEU A 92 15.88 23.36 4.15
CA LEU A 92 15.71 22.33 5.16
C LEU A 92 14.23 22.01 5.42
N LEU A 93 13.40 23.04 5.60
CA LEU A 93 11.97 22.88 5.84
C LEU A 93 11.26 22.30 4.61
N ALA A 94 11.65 22.66 3.39
CA ALA A 94 11.12 22.08 2.17
C ALA A 94 11.45 20.58 2.06
N ILE A 95 12.68 20.17 2.40
CA ILE A 95 13.08 18.76 2.43
C ILE A 95 12.26 18.00 3.48
N ILE A 96 12.13 18.54 4.70
CA ILE A 96 11.33 17.95 5.77
C ILE A 96 9.87 17.81 5.32
N LEU A 97 9.30 18.85 4.72
CA LEU A 97 7.94 18.85 4.20
C LEU A 97 7.73 17.76 3.14
N LEU A 98 8.66 17.62 2.19
CA LEU A 98 8.60 16.59 1.15
C LEU A 98 8.69 15.19 1.74
N ILE A 99 9.61 14.95 2.67
CA ILE A 99 9.78 13.66 3.34
C ILE A 99 8.52 13.33 4.16
N ALA A 100 8.04 14.26 4.99
CA ALA A 100 6.86 14.06 5.81
C ALA A 100 5.62 13.77 4.96
N THR A 101 5.40 14.55 3.91
CA THR A 101 4.27 14.35 2.99
C THR A 101 4.38 13.00 2.27
N GLY A 102 5.58 12.63 1.80
CA GLY A 102 5.82 11.35 1.15
C GLY A 102 5.60 10.16 2.08
N LEU A 103 6.05 10.24 3.33
CA LEU A 103 5.84 9.20 4.34
C LEU A 103 4.35 9.06 4.71
N LEU A 104 3.63 10.18 4.85
CA LEU A 104 2.18 10.16 5.10
C LEU A 104 1.43 9.49 3.95
N LEU A 105 1.79 9.81 2.70
CA LEU A 105 1.19 9.17 1.53
C LEU A 105 1.50 7.69 1.44
N LEU A 106 2.74 7.29 1.75
CA LEU A 106 3.13 5.88 1.77
C LEU A 106 2.32 5.11 2.82
N GLN A 107 2.20 5.66 4.03
CA GLN A 107 1.44 5.06 5.11
C GLN A 107 -0.05 4.96 4.75
N PHE A 108 -0.62 6.04 4.22
CA PHE A 108 -2.03 6.09 3.81
C PHE A 108 -2.33 5.04 2.73
N GLY A 109 -1.47 4.95 1.71
CA GLY A 109 -1.63 3.98 0.64
C GLY A 109 -1.48 2.54 1.10
N GLY A 110 -0.56 2.26 2.03
CA GLY A 110 -0.41 0.94 2.64
C GLY A 110 -1.64 0.53 3.45
N ILE A 111 -2.19 1.45 4.26
CA ILE A 111 -3.39 1.20 5.06
C ILE A 111 -4.59 0.91 4.16
N LEU A 112 -4.81 1.72 3.13
CA LEU A 112 -5.91 1.51 2.18
C LEU A 112 -5.75 0.25 1.32
N GLY A 113 -4.53 -0.11 0.96
CA GLY A 113 -4.24 -1.32 0.18
C GLY A 113 -4.33 -2.61 0.99
N SER A 114 -4.04 -2.55 2.30
CA SER A 114 -3.94 -3.74 3.16
C SER A 114 -5.14 -4.69 3.11
N PRO A 115 -6.42 -4.23 3.07
CA PRO A 115 -7.56 -5.15 2.99
C PRO A 115 -7.67 -5.83 1.62
N LEU A 116 -7.26 -5.12 0.56
CA LEU A 116 -7.27 -5.64 -0.80
C LEU A 116 -6.15 -6.65 -1.02
N TYR A 117 -4.98 -6.44 -0.40
CA TYR A 117 -3.88 -7.40 -0.45
C TYR A 117 -4.23 -8.74 0.22
N GLY A 118 -4.97 -8.72 1.33
CA GLY A 118 -5.45 -9.94 1.99
C GLY A 118 -6.38 -10.76 1.09
N LYS A 119 -7.32 -10.08 0.42
CA LYS A 119 -8.30 -10.74 -0.47
C LYS A 119 -7.69 -11.20 -1.78
N LEU A 120 -6.72 -10.46 -2.30
CA LEU A 120 -5.90 -10.92 -3.41
C LEU A 120 -5.21 -12.24 -3.05
N SER A 121 -4.64 -12.36 -1.85
CA SER A 121 -3.96 -13.58 -1.39
C SER A 121 -4.92 -14.76 -1.27
N GLU A 122 -6.13 -14.53 -0.77
CA GLU A 122 -7.17 -15.56 -0.64
C GLU A 122 -7.59 -16.11 -2.02
N GLU A 123 -7.87 -15.22 -2.98
CA GLU A 123 -8.25 -15.67 -4.32
C GLU A 123 -7.08 -16.32 -5.08
N LEU A 124 -5.85 -15.88 -4.81
CA LEU A 124 -4.65 -16.50 -5.37
C LEU A 124 -4.45 -17.92 -4.84
N GLU A 125 -4.78 -18.15 -3.56
CA GLU A 125 -4.74 -19.48 -2.92
C GLU A 125 -5.84 -20.39 -3.48
N ILE A 126 -7.07 -19.88 -3.66
CA ILE A 126 -8.17 -20.62 -4.29
C ILE A 126 -7.80 -21.04 -5.72
N LEU A 127 -7.25 -20.13 -6.51
CA LEU A 127 -6.82 -20.42 -7.88
C LEU A 127 -5.72 -21.48 -7.95
N ARG A 128 -4.85 -21.56 -6.93
CA ARG A 128 -3.72 -22.50 -6.92
C ARG A 128 -4.08 -23.87 -6.32
N THR A 129 -4.92 -23.89 -5.30
CA THR A 129 -5.21 -25.08 -4.48
C THR A 129 -6.59 -25.68 -4.74
N GLY A 130 -7.52 -24.91 -5.33
CA GLY A 130 -8.91 -25.30 -5.50
C GLY A 130 -9.74 -25.35 -4.22
N HIS A 131 -9.14 -25.01 -3.06
CA HIS A 131 -9.82 -25.02 -1.76
C HIS A 131 -10.09 -23.59 -1.32
N LYS A 132 -11.30 -23.35 -0.82
CA LYS A 132 -11.68 -22.08 -0.22
C LYS A 132 -11.22 -22.06 1.23
N ALA A 133 -10.40 -21.07 1.61
CA ALA A 133 -10.09 -20.83 3.01
C ALA A 133 -11.40 -20.54 3.77
N GLU A 134 -11.58 -21.16 4.93
CA GLU A 134 -12.77 -20.96 5.77
C GLU A 134 -12.82 -19.50 6.30
N ASP A 135 -13.99 -18.89 6.16
CA ASP A 135 -14.47 -17.62 6.74
C ASP A 135 -13.42 -16.56 7.13
N VAL A 136 -12.76 -15.96 6.14
CA VAL A 136 -12.12 -14.65 6.31
C VAL A 136 -13.14 -13.55 5.96
N PRO A 137 -13.44 -12.61 6.89
CA PRO A 137 -14.40 -11.52 6.67
C PRO A 137 -14.19 -10.83 5.31
N GLY A 138 -15.27 -10.67 4.55
CA GLY A 138 -15.27 -9.98 3.26
C GLY A 138 -14.74 -8.54 3.36
N ILE A 139 -14.20 -7.97 2.26
CA ILE A 139 -13.83 -6.54 2.20
C ILE A 139 -15.01 -5.66 2.64
N GLY A 140 -16.22 -6.05 2.21
CA GLY A 140 -17.45 -5.34 2.52
C GLY A 140 -17.88 -5.40 3.99
N SER A 141 -17.36 -6.33 4.81
CA SER A 141 -17.56 -6.31 6.27
C SER A 141 -16.49 -5.46 6.95
N ILE A 142 -15.21 -5.60 6.56
CA ILE A 142 -14.11 -4.80 7.13
C ILE A 142 -14.31 -3.30 6.89
N VAL A 143 -14.58 -2.89 5.65
CA VAL A 143 -14.82 -1.48 5.29
C VAL A 143 -16.05 -0.93 6.02
N ARG A 144 -17.10 -1.74 6.15
CA ARG A 144 -18.32 -1.36 6.85
C ARG A 144 -18.08 -1.18 8.33
N ASP A 145 -17.26 -2.02 8.95
CA ASP A 145 -16.93 -1.91 10.36
C ASP A 145 -16.05 -0.69 10.63
N ILE A 146 -15.06 -0.41 9.76
CA ILE A 146 -14.27 0.82 9.82
C ILE A 146 -15.17 2.05 9.67
N TRP A 147 -16.07 2.07 8.67
CA TRP A 147 -17.00 3.17 8.45
C TRP A 147 -17.95 3.39 9.63
N ARG A 148 -18.50 2.30 10.20
CA ARG A 148 -19.36 2.35 11.39
C ARG A 148 -18.59 2.88 12.61
N ALA A 149 -17.33 2.49 12.79
CA ALA A 149 -16.49 2.97 13.87
C ALA A 149 -16.20 4.48 13.74
N ILE A 150 -15.86 4.96 12.55
CA ILE A 150 -15.66 6.39 12.28
C ILE A 150 -16.95 7.18 12.55
N LEU A 151 -18.09 6.71 12.03
CA LEU A 151 -19.40 7.32 12.28
C LEU A 151 -19.76 7.39 13.76
N PHE A 152 -19.40 6.37 14.53
CA PHE A 152 -19.66 6.34 15.96
C PHE A 152 -18.83 7.40 16.69
N GLU A 153 -17.56 7.56 16.34
CA GLU A 153 -16.69 8.56 16.96
C GLU A 153 -17.11 9.99 16.58
N VAL A 154 -17.52 10.22 15.33
CA VAL A 154 -18.11 11.51 14.91
C VAL A 154 -19.39 11.82 15.67
N LYS A 155 -20.28 10.82 15.87
CA LYS A 155 -21.52 11.01 16.65
C LYS A 155 -21.24 11.40 18.09
N LYS A 156 -20.21 10.85 18.74
CA LYS A 156 -19.80 11.27 20.08
C LYS A 156 -19.33 12.72 20.09
N LEU A 157 -18.49 13.13 19.14
CA LEU A 157 -18.01 14.51 19.06
C LEU A 157 -19.16 15.50 18.86
N VAL A 158 -20.13 15.17 17.99
CA VAL A 158 -21.33 15.98 17.78
C VAL A 158 -22.18 16.07 19.04
N LEU A 159 -22.37 14.97 19.78
CA LEU A 159 -23.12 14.96 21.05
C LEU A 159 -22.42 15.74 22.16
N VAL A 160 -21.08 15.78 22.16
CA VAL A 160 -20.30 16.52 23.18
C VAL A 160 -20.29 18.02 22.89
N ILE A 161 -20.43 18.41 21.62
CA ILE A 161 -20.38 19.82 21.19
C ILE A 161 -21.78 20.45 21.09
N GLY A 162 -22.84 19.65 20.91
CA GLY A 162 -24.24 20.10 20.87
C GLY A 162 -24.96 19.89 22.20
#